data_AF-A0A0E0KN42-F1
#
_entry.id   AF-A0A0E0KN42-F1
#
_cell.length_a   1.000
_cell.length_b   1.000
_cell.length_c   1.000
_cell.angle_alpha   90.00
_cell.angle_beta   90.00
_cell.angle_gamma   90.00
#
_symmetry.space_group_name_H-M   'P 1'
#
loop_
_entity.id
_entity.type
_entity.pdbx_description
1 polymer ?
#
loop_
_entity_poly.entity_id
_entity_poly.type
_entity_poly.pdbx_seq_one_letter_code
_entity_poly.pdbx_strand_id
1 'polypeptide(L)'
;MTTDIDGLMALTLLRVKLGPWGGGGGHEWDEASYGGNGGGFTGIRSMSIGSSTYVSSMLFEYDDNGQRVMGIRHGKGIPEQIQKEELDFPGEVLTHISGYHNNYVIGSLEFRTNRNRKLGTYGQMVAANEGWRRFEVSMLQAGSIVGFFGRSGDLIDAIGIYVAVWNPDRFFDGMSRQGVVTYQMSPLHLKLREMEKRKKLEVDSIKLRDRKSLLESQLSSYKEEESEQLQKLDRMKHDEEKLVQEHKERESQLQALMLKHQSSKRKIAEKQGSINRLELELTALQMQKEKILQQSEQVKRQLEQEEQELEKHDMIRACKLEWLRRQRDEHNKRIMNLQMLQLDNKLGSDQMHINLKKQQAQITLDIENLQLLDIKDKVKRLQTNWGISFPQWKSDYEKEYAIKEKITKEYHRRQQKLEEQENTIEEWLDPYMNSDSEN
;
A
#
# COMPACT_ATOMS: atom_id res chain seq x y z
N MET A 1 -22.57 -17.68 68.82
CA MET A 1 -22.65 -18.56 67.63
C MET A 1 -23.67 -19.64 67.93
N THR A 2 -24.95 -19.34 67.72
CA THR A 2 -26.07 -20.26 67.99
C THR A 2 -27.21 -19.91 67.04
N THR A 3 -27.08 -20.19 65.74
CA THR A 3 -28.18 -20.07 64.77
C THR A 3 -27.88 -20.81 63.46
N ASP A 4 -27.51 -22.10 63.53
CA ASP A 4 -27.48 -22.94 62.31
C ASP A 4 -28.10 -24.34 62.52
N ILE A 5 -28.39 -24.70 63.77
CA ILE A 5 -29.10 -25.95 64.08
C ILE A 5 -30.61 -25.78 63.83
N ASP A 6 -31.17 -24.59 64.03
CA ASP A 6 -32.60 -24.33 63.83
C ASP A 6 -33.01 -24.39 62.35
N GLY A 7 -32.11 -23.99 61.44
CA GLY A 7 -32.32 -24.09 59.99
C GLY A 7 -32.29 -25.53 59.48
N LEU A 8 -31.40 -26.37 60.03
CA LEU A 8 -31.32 -27.79 59.66
C LEU A 8 -32.50 -28.60 60.20
N MET A 9 -33.02 -28.26 61.39
CA MET A 9 -34.14 -28.98 62.00
C MET A 9 -35.42 -28.83 61.16
N ALA A 10 -35.68 -27.66 60.58
CA ALA A 10 -36.86 -27.37 59.75
C ALA A 10 -36.97 -28.26 58.48
N LEU A 11 -35.84 -28.68 57.91
CA LEU A 11 -35.75 -29.55 56.73
C LEU A 11 -35.93 -31.04 57.05
N THR A 12 -35.85 -31.43 58.33
CA THR A 12 -35.98 -32.83 58.79
C THR A 12 -37.24 -33.12 59.59
N LEU A 13 -38.07 -32.12 59.87
CA LEU A 13 -39.31 -32.31 60.63
C LEU A 13 -40.31 -33.16 59.84
N LEU A 14 -40.84 -34.20 60.49
CA LEU A 14 -41.89 -35.06 59.94
C LEU A 14 -43.08 -34.19 59.50
N ARG A 15 -43.53 -34.36 58.26
CA ARG A 15 -44.71 -33.68 57.71
C ARG A 15 -45.91 -34.63 57.77
N VAL A 16 -46.99 -34.19 58.40
CA VAL A 16 -48.23 -34.97 58.51
C VAL A 16 -49.39 -34.22 57.87
N LYS A 17 -50.19 -34.93 57.09
CA LYS A 17 -51.41 -34.42 56.45
C LYS A 17 -52.62 -34.82 57.28
N LEU A 18 -53.46 -33.86 57.68
CA LEU A 18 -54.68 -34.09 58.47
C LEU A 18 -55.92 -33.54 57.76
N GLY A 19 -57.05 -34.24 57.92
CA GLY A 19 -58.29 -33.97 57.20
C GLY A 19 -58.37 -34.74 55.85
N PRO A 20 -59.13 -34.24 54.87
CA PRO A 20 -59.91 -33.01 54.90
C PRO A 20 -61.19 -33.17 55.72
N TRP A 21 -61.62 -32.08 56.37
CA TRP A 21 -62.96 -31.92 56.92
C TRP A 21 -63.80 -31.15 55.89
N GLY A 22 -65.08 -31.48 55.75
CA GLY A 22 -65.99 -30.83 54.80
C GLY A 22 -66.60 -31.78 53.77
N GLY A 23 -67.07 -31.20 52.67
CA GLY A 23 -67.80 -31.88 51.61
C GLY A 23 -66.97 -32.29 50.39
N GLY A 24 -67.60 -33.07 49.51
CA GLY A 24 -67.00 -33.54 48.24
C GLY A 24 -67.17 -32.58 47.05
N GLY A 25 -67.75 -31.39 47.25
CA GLY A 25 -67.98 -30.38 46.21
C GLY A 25 -66.72 -29.62 45.78
N GLY A 26 -66.85 -28.64 44.90
CA GLY A 26 -65.75 -27.79 44.45
C GLY A 26 -64.62 -28.52 43.71
N HIS A 27 -63.49 -27.83 43.53
CA HIS A 27 -62.26 -28.37 42.94
C HIS A 27 -61.17 -28.55 44.00
N GLU A 28 -60.39 -29.63 43.90
CA GLU A 28 -59.26 -29.90 44.79
C GLU A 28 -58.13 -28.90 44.59
N TRP A 29 -57.49 -28.52 45.69
CA TRP A 29 -56.30 -27.70 45.71
C TRP A 29 -55.36 -28.15 46.84
N ASP A 30 -54.06 -28.03 46.58
CA ASP A 30 -53.00 -28.44 47.51
C ASP A 30 -51.81 -27.48 47.38
N GLU A 31 -51.76 -26.45 48.23
CA GLU A 31 -50.78 -25.38 48.14
C GLU A 31 -49.36 -25.86 48.48
N ALA A 32 -49.22 -26.95 49.23
CA ALA A 32 -47.91 -27.53 49.56
C ALA A 32 -47.25 -28.27 48.38
N SER A 33 -48.00 -28.53 47.29
CA SER A 33 -47.48 -29.15 46.04
C SER A 33 -47.12 -28.13 44.96
N TYR A 34 -47.65 -26.91 45.08
CA TYR A 34 -47.48 -25.85 44.09
C TYR A 34 -46.09 -25.23 44.25
N GLY A 35 -45.27 -25.28 43.20
CA GLY A 35 -43.90 -24.74 43.20
C GLY A 35 -42.77 -25.77 43.13
N GLY A 36 -43.07 -27.08 43.09
CA GLY A 36 -42.04 -28.12 42.90
C GLY A 36 -41.10 -28.33 44.10
N ASN A 37 -41.31 -27.62 45.21
CA ASN A 37 -40.40 -27.62 46.35
C ASN A 37 -40.43 -28.89 47.22
N GLY A 38 -41.25 -29.90 46.91
CA GLY A 38 -41.11 -31.27 47.43
C GLY A 38 -40.99 -31.46 48.95
N GLY A 39 -41.21 -30.41 49.76
CA GLY A 39 -40.83 -30.31 51.17
C GLY A 39 -41.76 -29.45 52.03
N GLY A 40 -42.79 -28.84 51.44
CA GLY A 40 -43.77 -28.00 52.15
C GLY A 40 -43.18 -26.69 52.70
N PHE A 41 -44.03 -25.71 52.94
CA PHE A 41 -43.65 -24.44 53.57
C PHE A 41 -43.06 -24.66 54.99
N THR A 42 -42.22 -23.73 55.44
CA THR A 42 -41.64 -23.71 56.80
C THR A 42 -42.60 -23.12 57.83
N GLY A 43 -43.55 -22.30 57.39
CA GLY A 43 -44.57 -21.72 58.28
C GLY A 43 -45.59 -20.84 57.56
N ILE A 44 -46.46 -20.22 58.34
CA ILE A 44 -47.48 -19.27 57.87
C ILE A 44 -47.13 -17.89 58.44
N ARG A 45 -47.11 -16.88 57.58
CA ARG A 45 -46.82 -15.49 57.95
C ARG A 45 -48.09 -14.65 58.05
N SER A 46 -49.08 -14.92 57.22
CA SER A 46 -50.38 -14.25 57.34
C SER A 46 -51.52 -15.06 56.73
N MET A 47 -52.75 -14.70 57.12
CA MET A 47 -53.97 -15.27 56.57
C MET A 47 -55.04 -14.20 56.34
N SER A 48 -55.81 -14.38 55.27
CA SER A 48 -56.99 -13.59 54.94
C SER A 48 -58.15 -14.54 54.69
N ILE A 49 -59.11 -14.60 55.62
CA ILE A 49 -60.24 -15.52 55.55
C ILE A 49 -61.53 -14.71 55.40
N GLY A 50 -62.19 -14.88 54.25
CA GLY A 50 -63.50 -14.27 54.00
C GLY A 50 -64.62 -15.17 54.49
N SER A 51 -65.60 -14.57 55.17
CA SER A 51 -66.78 -15.30 55.65
C SER A 51 -68.00 -14.41 55.81
N SER A 52 -69.19 -15.00 55.69
CA SER A 52 -70.46 -14.40 56.13
C SER A 52 -71.23 -15.43 56.97
N THR A 53 -72.23 -16.10 56.39
CA THR A 53 -72.88 -17.26 57.00
C THR A 53 -71.94 -18.46 57.04
N TYR A 54 -71.15 -18.66 55.97
CA TYR A 54 -70.15 -19.72 55.81
C TYR A 54 -68.79 -19.14 55.44
N VAL A 55 -67.76 -19.98 55.43
CA VAL A 55 -66.43 -19.57 54.97
C VAL A 55 -66.42 -19.51 53.44
N SER A 56 -66.20 -18.30 52.90
CA SER A 56 -66.38 -17.99 51.48
C SER A 56 -65.08 -17.87 50.71
N SER A 57 -63.96 -17.55 51.36
CA SER A 57 -62.64 -17.59 50.72
C SER A 57 -61.50 -17.67 51.72
N MET A 58 -60.34 -18.11 51.23
CA MET A 58 -59.09 -18.18 51.99
C MET A 58 -57.94 -17.76 51.10
N LEU A 59 -56.99 -17.04 51.68
CA LEU A 59 -55.70 -16.72 51.10
C LEU A 59 -54.66 -16.72 52.22
N PHE A 60 -53.52 -17.35 51.96
CA PHE A 60 -52.43 -17.45 52.91
C PHE A 60 -51.14 -16.88 52.33
N GLU A 61 -50.29 -16.37 53.20
CA GLU A 61 -48.91 -16.04 52.89
C GLU A 61 -48.02 -16.95 53.74
N TYR A 62 -47.14 -17.67 53.08
CA TYR A 62 -46.29 -18.67 53.69
C TYR A 62 -44.86 -18.16 53.90
N ASP A 63 -44.16 -18.80 54.81
CA ASP A 63 -42.70 -18.80 54.86
C ASP A 63 -42.16 -20.02 54.12
N ASP A 64 -41.20 -19.81 53.22
CA ASP A 64 -40.40 -20.87 52.62
C ASP A 64 -38.92 -20.58 52.90
N ASN A 65 -38.40 -21.19 53.97
CA ASN A 65 -37.01 -21.03 54.40
C ASN A 65 -36.59 -19.55 54.55
N GLY A 66 -37.45 -18.74 55.17
CA GLY A 66 -37.25 -17.31 55.37
C GLY A 66 -37.80 -16.41 54.26
N GLN A 67 -38.24 -16.96 53.12
CA GLN A 67 -38.85 -16.19 52.03
C GLN A 67 -40.37 -16.12 52.16
N ARG A 68 -40.96 -14.95 51.87
CA ARG A 68 -42.41 -14.76 51.80
C ARG A 68 -42.96 -15.28 50.47
N VAL A 69 -43.87 -16.24 50.54
CA VAL A 69 -44.53 -16.82 49.36
C VAL A 69 -46.03 -16.61 49.46
N MET A 70 -46.60 -15.84 48.53
CA MET A 70 -48.05 -15.65 48.45
C MET A 70 -48.71 -16.91 47.87
N GLY A 71 -49.72 -17.42 48.58
CA GLY A 71 -50.57 -18.51 48.12
C GLY A 71 -51.59 -18.07 47.06
N ILE A 72 -52.47 -19.00 46.69
CA ILE A 72 -53.57 -18.79 45.77
C ILE A 72 -54.84 -18.55 46.59
N ARG A 73 -55.68 -17.62 46.13
CA ARG A 73 -56.99 -17.42 46.74
C ARG A 73 -57.91 -18.58 46.36
N HIS A 74 -58.50 -19.22 47.35
CA HIS A 74 -59.51 -20.26 47.21
C HIS A 74 -60.90 -19.71 47.59
N GLY A 75 -61.95 -20.11 46.89
CA GLY A 75 -63.32 -19.55 47.01
C GLY A 75 -63.51 -18.18 46.35
N LYS A 76 -64.75 -17.67 46.30
CA LYS A 76 -65.12 -16.43 45.59
C LYS A 76 -65.55 -15.27 46.50
N GLY A 77 -65.20 -15.31 47.78
CA GLY A 77 -65.45 -14.21 48.72
C GLY A 77 -64.92 -12.85 48.25
N ILE A 78 -65.66 -11.77 48.56
CA ILE A 78 -65.38 -10.40 48.10
C ILE A 78 -64.11 -9.87 48.79
N PRO A 79 -63.05 -9.47 48.05
CA PRO A 79 -61.74 -9.11 48.64
C PRO A 79 -61.74 -7.88 49.54
N GLU A 80 -62.60 -6.90 49.27
CA GLU A 80 -62.56 -5.55 49.86
C GLU A 80 -62.98 -5.50 51.34
N GLN A 81 -63.45 -6.63 51.91
CA GLN A 81 -63.94 -6.73 53.29
C GLN A 81 -63.16 -7.77 54.14
N ILE A 82 -62.05 -8.32 53.64
CA ILE A 82 -61.32 -9.40 54.31
C ILE A 82 -60.11 -8.84 55.05
N GLN A 83 -60.17 -8.85 56.38
CA GLN A 83 -59.03 -8.47 57.23
C GLN A 83 -57.87 -9.46 57.05
N LYS A 84 -56.65 -8.92 56.88
CA LYS A 84 -55.41 -9.69 56.88
C LYS A 84 -54.92 -9.83 58.33
N GLU A 85 -54.80 -11.06 58.81
CA GLU A 85 -54.21 -11.38 60.10
C GLU A 85 -52.72 -11.72 59.90
N GLU A 86 -51.83 -10.84 60.35
CA GLU A 86 -50.38 -11.05 60.33
C GLU A 86 -49.95 -11.80 61.60
N LEU A 87 -49.07 -12.80 61.44
CA LEU A 87 -48.43 -13.55 62.52
C LEU A 87 -46.99 -13.05 62.69
N ASP A 88 -46.53 -12.96 63.93
CA ASP A 88 -45.14 -12.64 64.28
C ASP A 88 -44.20 -13.86 64.04
N PHE A 89 -44.19 -14.39 62.82
CA PHE A 89 -43.36 -15.55 62.44
C PHE A 89 -41.87 -15.18 62.43
N PRO A 90 -40.96 -16.01 63.01
CA PRO A 90 -41.17 -17.38 63.48
C PRO A 90 -41.62 -17.53 64.95
N GLY A 91 -41.76 -16.43 65.69
CA GLY A 91 -42.10 -16.44 67.12
C GLY A 91 -43.58 -16.73 67.45
N GLU A 92 -44.47 -16.56 66.47
CA GLU A 92 -45.90 -16.88 66.54
C GLU A 92 -46.29 -17.84 65.41
N VAL A 93 -46.80 -19.02 65.76
CA VAL A 93 -47.19 -20.08 64.82
C VAL A 93 -48.57 -20.63 65.17
N LEU A 94 -49.30 -21.10 64.16
CA LEU A 94 -50.58 -21.76 64.35
C LEU A 94 -50.39 -23.15 64.92
N THR A 95 -51.09 -23.46 66.00
CA THR A 95 -50.99 -24.75 66.69
C THR A 95 -52.33 -25.42 66.93
N HIS A 96 -53.41 -24.80 66.47
CA HIS A 96 -54.77 -25.24 66.71
C HIS A 96 -55.67 -24.81 65.57
N ILE A 97 -56.53 -25.73 65.13
CA ILE A 97 -57.63 -25.45 64.22
C ILE A 97 -58.90 -26.12 64.76
N SER A 98 -60.01 -25.41 64.68
CA SER A 98 -61.33 -25.97 64.99
C SER A 98 -62.40 -25.33 64.13
N GLY A 99 -63.53 -26.00 63.99
CA GLY A 99 -64.62 -25.49 63.18
C GLY A 99 -65.81 -26.42 63.11
N TYR A 100 -66.79 -26.01 62.30
CA TYR A 100 -67.96 -26.82 61.96
C TYR A 100 -68.04 -27.01 60.46
N HIS A 101 -68.34 -28.24 60.05
CA HIS A 101 -68.53 -28.58 58.64
C HIS A 101 -69.73 -29.51 58.48
N ASN A 102 -70.31 -29.55 57.29
CA ASN A 102 -71.29 -30.58 56.93
C ASN A 102 -70.77 -31.38 55.72
N ASN A 103 -71.65 -32.10 55.02
CA ASN A 103 -71.28 -32.89 53.84
C ASN A 103 -71.03 -32.05 52.58
N TYR A 104 -71.16 -30.72 52.67
CA TYR A 104 -71.07 -29.80 51.53
C TYR A 104 -70.00 -28.74 51.73
N VAL A 105 -69.97 -28.05 52.88
CA VAL A 105 -69.13 -26.87 53.10
C VAL A 105 -68.56 -26.75 54.52
N ILE A 106 -67.54 -25.89 54.65
CA ILE A 106 -67.03 -25.38 55.93
C ILE A 106 -67.91 -24.22 56.40
N GLY A 107 -68.56 -24.42 57.54
CA GLY A 107 -69.48 -23.45 58.11
C GLY A 107 -68.76 -22.41 58.96
N SER A 108 -67.80 -22.86 59.78
CA SER A 108 -66.96 -21.94 60.55
C SER A 108 -65.57 -22.47 60.82
N LEU A 109 -64.65 -21.54 61.07
CA LEU A 109 -63.25 -21.82 61.44
C LEU A 109 -62.75 -20.90 62.55
N GLU A 110 -61.92 -21.47 63.39
CA GLU A 110 -61.16 -20.78 64.43
C GLU A 110 -59.75 -21.36 64.48
N PHE A 111 -58.76 -20.48 64.53
CA PHE A 111 -57.37 -20.84 64.74
C PHE A 111 -56.86 -20.30 66.07
N ARG A 112 -55.88 -20.99 66.66
CA ARG A 112 -55.11 -20.44 67.79
C ARG A 112 -53.62 -20.59 67.57
N THR A 113 -52.88 -19.60 68.07
CA THR A 113 -51.42 -19.57 68.01
C THR A 113 -50.80 -20.16 69.29
N ASN A 114 -49.50 -20.47 69.23
CA ASN A 114 -48.70 -20.84 70.41
C ASN A 114 -48.68 -19.75 71.51
N ARG A 115 -49.02 -18.50 71.18
CA ARG A 115 -49.19 -17.39 72.13
C ARG A 115 -50.61 -17.27 72.67
N ASN A 116 -51.45 -18.27 72.43
CA ASN A 116 -52.86 -18.30 72.81
C ASN A 116 -53.70 -17.17 72.17
N ARG A 117 -53.22 -16.56 71.07
CA ARG A 117 -54.01 -15.62 70.27
C ARG A 117 -55.05 -16.40 69.49
N LYS A 118 -56.31 -15.95 69.57
CA LYS A 118 -57.44 -16.52 68.83
C LYS A 118 -57.68 -15.72 67.55
N LEU A 119 -57.83 -16.42 66.43
CA LEU A 119 -58.10 -15.86 65.10
C LEU A 119 -59.43 -16.43 64.59
N GLY A 120 -60.38 -15.53 64.26
CA GLY A 120 -61.78 -15.88 64.03
C GLY A 120 -62.66 -15.70 65.28
N THR A 121 -63.87 -16.25 65.34
CA THR A 121 -64.46 -17.24 64.42
C THR A 121 -64.82 -16.64 63.06
N TYR A 122 -64.38 -17.29 61.99
CA TYR A 122 -64.82 -17.01 60.62
C TYR A 122 -66.06 -17.84 60.31
N GLY A 123 -67.13 -17.21 59.83
CA GLY A 123 -68.45 -17.83 59.64
C GLY A 123 -69.31 -17.83 60.91
N GLN A 124 -70.58 -18.26 60.80
CA GLN A 124 -71.48 -18.32 61.96
C GLN A 124 -71.33 -19.64 62.72
N MET A 125 -71.42 -19.58 64.06
CA MET A 125 -71.47 -20.77 64.89
C MET A 125 -72.83 -21.45 64.74
N VAL A 126 -72.85 -22.59 64.05
CA VAL A 126 -74.05 -23.42 63.93
C VAL A 126 -74.03 -24.48 65.04
N ALA A 127 -75.14 -24.65 65.76
CA ALA A 127 -75.26 -25.67 66.79
C ALA A 127 -75.17 -27.09 66.19
N ALA A 128 -74.62 -28.06 66.93
CA ALA A 128 -74.24 -29.40 66.47
C ALA A 128 -75.42 -30.35 66.09
N ASN A 129 -76.58 -29.83 65.71
CA ASN A 129 -77.86 -30.52 65.67
C ASN A 129 -78.58 -30.42 64.31
N GLU A 130 -77.98 -29.77 63.30
CA GLU A 130 -78.55 -29.62 61.94
C GLU A 130 -77.67 -30.26 60.85
N GLY A 131 -77.08 -31.43 61.12
CA GLY A 131 -76.17 -32.10 60.17
C GLY A 131 -74.76 -31.49 60.10
N TRP A 132 -74.44 -30.56 61.00
CA TRP A 132 -73.11 -29.99 61.19
C TRP A 132 -72.30 -30.80 62.20
N ARG A 133 -71.05 -31.07 61.87
CA ARG A 133 -70.08 -31.80 62.68
C ARG A 133 -68.95 -30.87 63.09
N ARG A 134 -68.61 -30.89 64.38
CA ARG A 134 -67.45 -30.17 64.89
C ARG A 134 -66.18 -30.96 64.56
N PHE A 135 -65.13 -30.26 64.16
CA PHE A 135 -63.77 -30.79 64.14
C PHE A 135 -62.85 -29.88 64.95
N GLU A 136 -61.85 -30.48 65.58
CA GLU A 136 -60.91 -29.77 66.43
C GLU A 136 -59.60 -30.57 66.51
N VAL A 137 -58.49 -29.89 66.27
CA VAL A 137 -57.15 -30.48 66.30
C VAL A 137 -56.18 -29.50 66.96
N SER A 138 -55.47 -29.98 67.98
CA SER A 138 -54.45 -29.22 68.69
C SER A 138 -53.10 -29.92 68.67
N MET A 139 -52.05 -29.19 68.27
CA MET A 139 -50.66 -29.63 68.26
C MET A 139 -49.73 -28.73 69.08
N LEU A 140 -50.27 -27.96 70.04
CA LEU A 140 -49.57 -26.93 70.84
C LEU A 140 -48.18 -27.33 71.36
N GLN A 141 -47.95 -28.60 71.71
CA GLN A 141 -46.68 -29.07 72.26
C GLN A 141 -45.82 -29.89 71.29
N ALA A 142 -46.30 -30.14 70.07
CA ALA A 142 -45.75 -31.21 69.23
C ALA A 142 -45.63 -30.86 67.73
N GLY A 143 -46.21 -29.75 67.29
CA GLY A 143 -46.06 -29.28 65.91
C GLY A 143 -46.74 -27.96 65.63
N SER A 144 -46.58 -27.46 64.41
CA SER A 144 -47.25 -26.27 63.89
C SER A 144 -47.91 -26.55 62.55
N ILE A 145 -48.98 -25.81 62.26
CA ILE A 145 -49.59 -25.80 60.93
C ILE A 145 -48.69 -24.97 60.01
N VAL A 146 -48.31 -25.57 58.89
CA VAL A 146 -47.39 -24.96 57.91
C VAL A 146 -48.00 -24.83 56.52
N GLY A 147 -49.11 -25.50 56.23
CA GLY A 147 -49.74 -25.47 54.92
C GLY A 147 -51.17 -25.93 54.95
N PHE A 148 -51.90 -25.64 53.86
CA PHE A 148 -53.30 -26.02 53.68
C PHE A 148 -53.51 -26.75 52.37
N PHE A 149 -54.51 -27.63 52.37
CA PHE A 149 -55.07 -28.25 51.17
C PHE A 149 -56.59 -28.34 51.35
N GLY A 150 -57.36 -28.56 50.30
CA GLY A 150 -58.81 -28.59 50.43
C GLY A 150 -59.55 -28.67 49.12
N ARG A 151 -60.83 -28.26 49.19
CA ARG A 151 -61.72 -28.17 48.04
C ARG A 151 -62.49 -26.86 48.09
N SER A 152 -62.62 -26.19 46.95
CA SER A 152 -63.40 -24.95 46.85
C SER A 152 -64.09 -24.80 45.50
N GLY A 153 -65.34 -24.38 45.52
CA GLY A 153 -66.06 -23.75 44.41
C GLY A 153 -66.27 -22.27 44.69
N ASP A 154 -67.53 -21.86 44.86
CA ASP A 154 -67.87 -20.48 45.27
C ASP A 154 -67.59 -20.25 46.77
N LEU A 155 -67.71 -21.30 47.57
CA LEU A 155 -67.39 -21.35 49.00
C LEU A 155 -66.22 -22.31 49.25
N ILE A 156 -65.80 -22.42 50.51
CA ILE A 156 -64.85 -23.47 50.92
C ILE A 156 -65.63 -24.75 51.25
N ASP A 157 -65.54 -25.73 50.36
CA ASP A 157 -66.21 -27.03 50.47
C ASP A 157 -65.53 -27.91 51.54
N ALA A 158 -64.21 -27.96 51.54
CA ALA A 158 -63.42 -28.75 52.49
C ALA A 158 -62.04 -28.14 52.77
N ILE A 159 -61.49 -28.43 53.95
CA ILE A 159 -60.16 -27.98 54.37
C ILE A 159 -59.41 -29.11 55.08
N GLY A 160 -58.11 -29.20 54.83
CA GLY A 160 -57.15 -29.98 55.58
C GLY A 160 -55.86 -29.20 55.78
N ILE A 161 -54.99 -29.73 56.63
CA ILE A 161 -53.77 -29.05 57.07
C ILE A 161 -52.53 -29.92 56.89
N TYR A 162 -51.40 -29.26 56.66
CA TYR A 162 -50.06 -29.82 56.78
C TYR A 162 -49.43 -29.38 58.09
N VAL A 163 -48.86 -30.35 58.80
CA VAL A 163 -48.24 -30.15 60.10
C VAL A 163 -46.75 -30.43 60.03
N ALA A 164 -45.93 -29.50 60.51
CA ALA A 164 -44.53 -29.74 60.80
C ALA A 164 -44.42 -30.26 62.25
N VAL A 165 -43.94 -31.49 62.41
CA VAL A 165 -43.86 -32.18 63.70
C VAL A 165 -42.43 -32.12 64.22
N TRP A 166 -42.22 -31.46 65.37
CA TRP A 166 -40.93 -31.41 66.07
C TRP A 166 -40.83 -32.38 67.25
N ASN A 167 -41.96 -32.94 67.72
CA ASN A 167 -41.96 -34.01 68.73
C ASN A 167 -42.91 -35.13 68.29
N PRO A 168 -42.43 -36.12 67.52
CA PRO A 168 -43.27 -37.19 66.97
C PRO A 168 -44.03 -37.97 68.04
N ASP A 169 -43.38 -38.34 69.15
CA ASP A 169 -44.00 -39.15 70.20
C ASP A 169 -45.19 -38.43 70.85
N ARG A 170 -45.01 -37.15 71.21
CA ARG A 170 -46.10 -36.32 71.75
C ARG A 170 -47.16 -36.02 70.71
N PHE A 171 -46.77 -35.90 69.44
CA PHE A 171 -47.69 -35.61 68.36
C PHE A 171 -48.65 -36.78 68.13
N PHE A 172 -48.12 -37.99 67.96
CA PHE A 172 -48.95 -39.17 67.69
C PHE A 172 -49.80 -39.56 68.90
N ASP A 173 -49.26 -39.53 70.13
CA ASP A 173 -50.05 -39.74 71.36
C ASP A 173 -51.16 -38.69 71.49
N GLY A 174 -50.85 -37.42 71.25
CA GLY A 174 -51.83 -36.32 71.27
C GLY A 174 -52.94 -36.50 70.24
N MET A 175 -52.60 -36.87 69.01
CA MET A 175 -53.57 -37.10 67.93
C MET A 175 -54.46 -38.32 68.21
N SER A 176 -53.89 -39.41 68.72
CA SER A 176 -54.66 -40.60 69.13
C SER A 176 -55.67 -40.27 70.24
N ARG A 177 -55.28 -39.48 71.25
CA ARG A 177 -56.21 -39.03 72.31
C ARG A 177 -57.32 -38.11 71.79
N GLN A 178 -57.05 -37.34 70.74
CA GLN A 178 -58.04 -36.49 70.07
C GLN A 178 -58.90 -37.26 69.04
N GLY A 179 -58.70 -38.57 68.89
CA GLY A 179 -59.45 -39.41 67.94
C GLY A 179 -59.10 -39.14 66.47
N VAL A 180 -57.96 -38.51 66.20
CA VAL A 180 -57.50 -38.17 64.85
C VAL A 180 -56.65 -39.30 64.29
N VAL A 181 -57.10 -39.92 63.20
CA VAL A 181 -56.30 -40.92 62.47
C VAL A 181 -55.22 -40.19 61.68
N THR A 182 -53.95 -40.49 61.99
CA THR A 182 -52.79 -39.90 61.32
C THR A 182 -52.11 -40.98 60.49
N TYR A 183 -51.88 -40.72 59.20
CA TYR A 183 -51.10 -41.62 58.34
C TYR A 183 -49.68 -41.07 58.24
N GLN A 184 -48.71 -41.78 58.81
CA GLN A 184 -47.30 -41.54 58.52
C GLN A 184 -47.07 -41.97 57.06
N MET A 185 -46.57 -41.07 56.18
CA MET A 185 -46.07 -41.52 54.88
C MET A 185 -44.98 -42.56 55.15
N SER A 186 -45.22 -43.79 54.68
CA SER A 186 -44.33 -44.92 55.01
C SER A 186 -42.88 -44.58 54.66
N PRO A 187 -41.92 -44.88 55.55
CA PRO A 187 -40.49 -44.76 55.26
C PRO A 187 -40.09 -45.44 53.94
N LEU A 188 -40.83 -46.47 53.49
CA LEU A 188 -40.63 -47.12 52.19
C LEU A 188 -40.98 -46.22 51.00
N HIS A 189 -42.03 -45.40 51.08
CA HIS A 189 -42.41 -44.47 50.02
C HIS A 189 -41.44 -43.30 49.90
N LEU A 190 -40.89 -42.83 51.02
CA LEU A 190 -39.80 -41.84 51.03
C LEU A 190 -38.55 -42.42 50.37
N LYS A 191 -38.14 -43.64 50.77
CA LYS A 191 -37.02 -44.37 50.15
C LYS A 191 -37.24 -44.60 48.66
N LEU A 192 -38.45 -44.93 48.22
CA LEU A 192 -38.77 -45.14 46.80
C LEU A 192 -38.60 -43.85 45.99
N ARG A 193 -39.12 -42.71 46.47
CA ARG A 193 -38.91 -41.41 45.82
C ARG A 193 -37.44 -41.00 45.78
N GLU A 194 -36.69 -41.24 46.85
CA GLU A 194 -35.24 -40.98 46.87
C GLU A 194 -34.52 -41.84 45.83
N MET A 195 -34.87 -43.12 45.71
CA MET A 195 -34.31 -44.02 44.71
C MET A 195 -34.66 -43.57 43.28
N GLU A 196 -35.90 -43.16 43.01
CA GLU A 196 -36.32 -42.63 41.71
C GLU A 196 -35.57 -41.35 41.33
N LYS A 197 -35.39 -40.42 42.28
CA LYS A 197 -34.57 -39.22 42.08
C LYS A 197 -33.12 -39.56 41.78
N ARG A 198 -32.52 -40.49 42.52
CA ARG A 198 -31.14 -40.96 42.28
C ARG A 198 -30.99 -41.57 40.89
N LYS A 199 -31.92 -42.43 40.47
CA LYS A 199 -31.93 -43.01 39.11
C LYS A 199 -32.02 -41.95 38.02
N LYS A 200 -32.89 -40.94 38.20
CA LYS A 200 -33.01 -39.84 37.23
C LYS A 200 -31.72 -39.03 37.14
N LEU A 201 -31.12 -38.69 38.28
CA LEU A 201 -29.83 -38.00 38.34
C LEU A 201 -28.70 -38.82 37.72
N GLU A 202 -28.69 -40.13 37.92
CA GLU A 202 -27.70 -41.03 37.33
C GLU A 202 -27.80 -41.05 35.80
N VAL A 203 -29.01 -41.17 35.25
CA VAL A 203 -29.27 -41.09 33.80
C VAL A 203 -28.84 -39.73 33.23
N ASP A 204 -29.19 -38.63 33.90
CA ASP A 204 -28.79 -37.29 33.46
C ASP A 204 -27.25 -37.12 33.55
N SER A 205 -26.59 -37.73 34.54
CA SER A 205 -25.13 -37.72 34.65
C SER A 205 -24.43 -38.45 33.51
N ILE A 206 -25.00 -39.55 33.02
CA ILE A 206 -24.48 -40.32 31.89
C ILE A 206 -24.59 -39.49 30.62
N LYS A 207 -25.76 -38.90 30.36
CA LYS A 207 -25.97 -38.00 29.20
C LYS A 207 -25.00 -36.83 29.20
N LEU A 208 -24.72 -36.25 30.37
CA LEU A 208 -23.75 -35.17 30.50
C LEU A 208 -22.32 -35.64 30.24
N ARG A 209 -21.93 -36.86 30.66
CA ARG A 209 -20.62 -37.44 30.31
C ARG A 209 -20.49 -37.68 28.82
N ASP A 210 -21.51 -38.23 28.16
CA ASP A 210 -21.50 -38.47 26.71
C ASP A 210 -21.43 -37.16 25.92
N ARG A 211 -22.15 -36.12 26.39
CA ARG A 211 -22.05 -34.79 25.78
C ARG A 211 -20.67 -34.17 25.99
N LYS A 212 -20.06 -34.36 27.17
CA LYS A 212 -18.71 -33.88 27.48
C LYS A 212 -17.67 -34.57 26.58
N SER A 213 -17.71 -35.90 26.43
CA SER A 213 -16.76 -36.62 25.58
C SER A 213 -16.86 -36.21 24.12
N LEU A 214 -18.09 -35.96 23.60
CA LEU A 214 -18.29 -35.43 22.26
C LEU A 214 -17.68 -34.04 22.09
N LEU A 215 -17.90 -33.13 23.04
CA LEU A 215 -17.33 -31.79 23.01
C LEU A 215 -15.79 -31.81 23.11
N GLU A 216 -15.23 -32.71 23.92
CA GLU A 216 -13.78 -32.90 24.02
C GLU A 216 -13.19 -33.40 22.70
N SER A 217 -13.86 -34.33 22.01
CA SER A 217 -13.46 -34.79 20.67
C SER A 217 -13.50 -33.66 19.64
N GLN A 218 -14.55 -32.83 19.65
CA GLN A 218 -14.66 -31.66 18.76
C GLN A 218 -13.58 -30.63 19.05
N LEU A 219 -13.28 -30.37 20.34
CA LEU A 219 -12.23 -29.46 20.72
C LEU A 219 -10.85 -29.96 20.27
N SER A 220 -10.62 -31.27 20.29
CA SER A 220 -9.37 -31.87 19.78
C SER A 220 -9.21 -31.65 18.28
N SER A 221 -10.26 -31.88 17.48
CA SER A 221 -10.19 -31.65 16.03
C SER A 221 -9.95 -30.18 15.68
N TYR A 222 -10.59 -29.24 16.40
CA TYR A 222 -10.34 -27.82 16.20
C TYR A 222 -8.89 -27.41 16.53
N LYS A 223 -8.29 -27.99 17.59
CA LYS A 223 -6.89 -27.74 17.94
C LYS A 223 -5.92 -28.31 16.90
N GLU A 224 -6.22 -29.47 16.33
CA GLU A 224 -5.43 -30.06 15.25
C GLU A 224 -5.46 -29.16 14.01
N GLU A 225 -6.65 -28.72 13.57
CA GLU A 225 -6.82 -27.77 12.46
C GLU A 225 -6.09 -26.44 12.70
N GLU A 226 -6.18 -25.87 13.91
CA GLU A 226 -5.46 -24.66 14.29
C GLU A 226 -3.93 -24.87 14.21
N SER A 227 -3.43 -26.01 14.66
CA SER A 227 -2.01 -26.34 14.58
C SER A 227 -1.51 -26.46 13.14
N GLU A 228 -2.31 -27.06 12.25
CA GLU A 228 -2.00 -27.17 10.83
C GLU A 228 -1.97 -25.80 10.15
N GLN A 229 -2.91 -24.92 10.50
CA GLN A 229 -2.93 -23.54 10.02
C GLN A 229 -1.72 -22.75 10.50
N LEU A 230 -1.31 -22.89 11.77
CA LEU A 230 -0.12 -22.26 12.30
C LEU A 230 1.15 -22.71 11.55
N GLN A 231 1.29 -24.02 11.34
CA GLN A 231 2.42 -24.55 10.56
C GLN A 231 2.44 -24.03 9.12
N LYS A 232 1.26 -23.86 8.50
CA LYS A 232 1.16 -23.26 7.17
C LYS A 232 1.58 -21.79 7.18
N LEU A 233 1.19 -21.04 8.20
CA LEU A 233 1.58 -19.65 8.38
C LEU A 233 3.11 -19.50 8.57
N ASP A 234 3.72 -20.38 9.36
CA ASP A 234 5.18 -20.36 9.57
C ASP A 234 5.95 -20.68 8.28
N ARG A 235 5.46 -21.65 7.47
CA ARG A 235 6.02 -21.90 6.13
C ARG A 235 5.93 -20.66 5.24
N MET A 236 4.77 -19.99 5.22
CA MET A 236 4.58 -18.77 4.43
C MET A 236 5.50 -17.63 4.87
N LYS A 237 5.71 -17.44 6.18
CA LYS A 237 6.66 -16.45 6.71
C LYS A 237 8.09 -16.76 6.28
N HIS A 238 8.49 -18.02 6.32
CA HIS A 238 9.82 -18.42 5.87
C HIS A 238 10.01 -18.17 4.36
N ASP A 239 9.00 -18.47 3.55
CA ASP A 239 9.02 -18.16 2.11
C ASP A 239 9.09 -16.65 1.85
N GLU A 240 8.37 -15.84 2.63
CA GLU A 240 8.42 -14.38 2.57
C GLU A 240 9.81 -13.84 2.92
N GLU A 241 10.43 -14.31 4.00
CA GLU A 241 11.80 -13.96 4.38
C GLU A 241 12.81 -14.29 3.27
N LYS A 242 12.65 -15.46 2.64
CA LYS A 242 13.47 -15.87 1.50
C LYS A 242 13.29 -14.93 0.30
N LEU A 243 12.05 -14.56 -0.04
CA LEU A 243 11.76 -13.61 -1.10
C LEU A 243 12.33 -12.21 -0.81
N VAL A 244 12.26 -11.75 0.43
CA VAL A 244 12.87 -10.47 0.85
C VAL A 244 14.38 -10.51 0.68
N GLN A 245 15.03 -11.62 1.03
CA GLN A 245 16.47 -11.79 0.85
C GLN A 245 16.85 -11.79 -0.63
N GLU A 246 16.12 -12.52 -1.48
CA GLU A 246 16.31 -12.50 -2.94
C GLU A 246 16.11 -11.09 -3.52
N HIS A 247 15.11 -10.33 -3.04
CA HIS A 247 14.88 -8.96 -3.47
C HIS A 247 16.07 -8.06 -3.14
N LYS A 248 16.62 -8.16 -1.92
CA LYS A 248 17.79 -7.39 -1.47
C LYS A 248 19.04 -7.72 -2.30
N GLU A 249 19.22 -8.97 -2.68
CA GLU A 249 20.30 -9.38 -3.59
C GLU A 249 20.11 -8.79 -4.98
N ARG A 250 18.89 -8.85 -5.54
CA ARG A 250 18.56 -8.23 -6.85
C ARG A 250 18.77 -6.71 -6.83
N GLU A 251 18.40 -6.02 -5.76
CA GLU A 251 18.67 -4.59 -5.59
C GLU A 251 20.16 -4.27 -5.58
N SER A 252 20.96 -5.08 -4.87
CA SER A 252 22.42 -4.93 -4.83
C SER A 252 23.05 -5.13 -6.22
N GLN A 253 22.56 -6.13 -6.98
CA GLN A 253 22.97 -6.36 -8.37
C GLN A 253 22.58 -5.19 -9.27
N LEU A 254 21.38 -4.63 -9.11
CA LEU A 254 20.91 -3.48 -9.87
C LEU A 254 21.77 -2.24 -9.61
N GLN A 255 22.14 -1.97 -8.36
CA GLN A 255 23.04 -0.87 -8.00
C GLN A 255 24.43 -1.04 -8.65
N ALA A 256 24.98 -2.27 -8.65
CA ALA A 256 26.25 -2.56 -9.31
C ALA A 256 26.17 -2.34 -10.84
N LEU A 257 25.07 -2.75 -11.47
CA LEU A 257 24.83 -2.49 -12.88
C LEU A 257 24.68 -0.99 -13.19
N MET A 258 24.00 -0.23 -12.33
CA MET A 258 23.89 1.22 -12.48
C MET A 258 25.25 1.92 -12.42
N LEU A 259 26.12 1.51 -11.49
CA LEU A 259 27.49 2.04 -11.40
C LEU A 259 28.31 1.72 -12.66
N LYS A 260 28.22 0.48 -13.17
CA LYS A 260 28.83 0.11 -14.45
C LYS A 260 28.30 0.97 -15.61
N HIS A 261 26.99 1.16 -15.68
CA HIS A 261 26.36 2.00 -16.70
C HIS A 261 26.84 3.46 -16.62
N GLN A 262 26.95 4.04 -15.42
CA GLN A 262 27.49 5.38 -15.22
C GLN A 262 28.95 5.50 -15.66
N SER A 263 29.79 4.51 -15.33
CA SER A 263 31.18 4.45 -15.80
C SER A 263 31.23 4.38 -17.34
N SER A 264 30.41 3.53 -17.97
CA SER A 264 30.34 3.46 -19.44
C SER A 264 29.86 4.77 -20.05
N LYS A 265 28.85 5.43 -19.47
CA LYS A 265 28.40 6.77 -19.89
C LYS A 265 29.52 7.81 -19.84
N ARG A 266 30.34 7.82 -18.79
CA ARG A 266 31.51 8.72 -18.68
C ARG A 266 32.52 8.46 -19.80
N LYS A 267 32.86 7.19 -20.05
CA LYS A 267 33.76 6.81 -21.16
C LYS A 267 33.21 7.25 -22.52
N ILE A 268 31.90 7.11 -22.75
CA ILE A 268 31.26 7.58 -23.98
C ILE A 268 31.37 9.10 -24.09
N ALA A 269 31.13 9.84 -23.01
CA ALA A 269 31.27 11.31 -23.01
C ALA A 269 32.72 11.77 -23.28
N GLU A 270 33.71 11.08 -22.70
CA GLU A 270 35.14 11.34 -22.97
C GLU A 270 35.51 11.08 -24.44
N LYS A 271 35.02 9.98 -25.00
CA LYS A 271 35.20 9.67 -26.43
C LYS A 271 34.52 10.73 -27.30
N GLN A 272 33.30 11.14 -26.98
CA GLN A 272 32.60 12.20 -27.71
C GLN A 272 33.35 13.53 -27.65
N GLY A 273 33.90 13.89 -26.49
CA GLY A 273 34.74 15.09 -26.37
C GLY A 273 36.00 15.02 -27.22
N SER A 274 36.56 13.82 -27.42
CA SER A 274 37.70 13.61 -28.31
C SER A 274 37.32 13.69 -29.78
N ILE A 275 36.16 13.13 -30.17
CA ILE A 275 35.59 13.27 -31.52
C ILE A 275 35.37 14.76 -31.84
N ASN A 276 34.71 15.51 -30.96
CA ASN A 276 34.44 16.93 -31.18
C ASN A 276 35.74 17.76 -31.36
N ARG A 277 36.83 17.39 -30.65
CA ARG A 277 38.15 18.03 -30.83
C ARG A 277 38.74 17.73 -32.21
N LEU A 278 38.69 16.46 -32.64
CA LEU A 278 39.16 16.06 -33.96
C LEU A 278 38.33 16.71 -35.08
N GLU A 279 37.02 16.89 -34.90
CA GLU A 279 36.17 17.61 -35.85
C GLU A 279 36.58 19.09 -35.97
N LEU A 280 36.90 19.74 -34.84
CA LEU A 280 37.43 21.11 -34.83
C LEU A 280 38.79 21.21 -35.54
N GLU A 281 39.69 20.25 -35.33
CA GLU A 281 40.98 20.20 -36.04
C GLU A 281 40.79 19.97 -37.54
N LEU A 282 39.89 19.05 -37.93
CA LEU A 282 39.59 18.76 -39.32
C LEU A 282 39.04 20.00 -40.05
N THR A 283 38.11 20.72 -39.43
CA THR A 283 37.56 21.97 -39.99
C THR A 283 38.63 23.06 -40.11
N ALA A 284 39.54 23.18 -39.14
CA ALA A 284 40.67 24.11 -39.24
C ALA A 284 41.61 23.76 -40.40
N LEU A 285 41.95 22.48 -40.58
CA LEU A 285 42.76 22.00 -41.69
C LEU A 285 42.07 22.21 -43.05
N GLN A 286 40.76 22.01 -43.13
CA GLN A 286 39.98 22.30 -44.33
C GLN A 286 40.05 23.78 -44.72
N MET A 287 39.88 24.70 -43.77
CA MET A 287 40.05 26.14 -44.03
C MET A 287 41.47 26.48 -44.49
N GLN A 288 42.49 25.84 -43.89
CA GLN A 288 43.88 26.05 -44.29
C GLN A 288 44.13 25.55 -45.71
N LYS A 289 43.58 24.39 -46.08
CA LYS A 289 43.63 23.86 -47.45
C LYS A 289 42.99 24.82 -48.45
N GLU A 290 41.81 25.35 -48.16
CA GLU A 290 41.14 26.33 -49.03
C GLU A 290 41.97 27.60 -49.22
N LYS A 291 42.59 28.10 -48.14
CA LYS A 291 43.47 29.27 -48.21
C LYS A 291 44.68 29.01 -49.11
N ILE A 292 45.31 27.84 -48.99
CA ILE A 292 46.43 27.44 -49.84
C ILE A 292 45.96 27.32 -51.30
N LEU A 293 44.78 26.75 -51.55
CA LEU A 293 44.22 26.62 -52.89
C LEU A 293 43.99 28.01 -53.53
N GLN A 294 43.39 28.95 -52.79
CA GLN A 294 43.21 30.33 -53.26
C GLN A 294 44.55 31.01 -53.57
N GLN A 295 45.55 30.82 -52.71
CA GLN A 295 46.90 31.33 -52.96
C GLN A 295 47.53 30.72 -54.22
N SER A 296 47.39 29.42 -54.42
CA SER A 296 47.88 28.72 -55.60
C SER A 296 47.20 29.21 -56.88
N GLU A 297 45.88 29.42 -56.86
CA GLU A 297 45.15 29.99 -57.99
C GLU A 297 45.60 31.42 -58.31
N GLN A 298 45.83 32.24 -57.29
CA GLN A 298 46.34 33.59 -57.46
C GLN A 298 47.73 33.59 -58.12
N VAL A 299 48.64 32.74 -57.66
CA VAL A 299 49.97 32.58 -58.25
C VAL A 299 49.87 32.09 -59.69
N LYS A 300 48.98 31.12 -59.98
CA LYS A 300 48.75 30.64 -61.35
C LYS A 300 48.32 31.77 -62.28
N ARG A 301 47.37 32.61 -61.87
CA ARG A 301 46.94 33.79 -62.65
C ARG A 301 48.06 34.80 -62.87
N GLN A 302 48.92 35.03 -61.87
CA GLN A 302 50.09 35.90 -62.02
C GLN A 302 51.07 35.34 -63.06
N LEU A 303 51.31 34.04 -63.03
CA LEU A 303 52.22 33.38 -63.97
C LEU A 303 51.67 33.42 -65.41
N GLU A 304 50.37 33.19 -65.59
CA GLU A 304 49.69 33.36 -66.90
C GLU A 304 49.80 34.81 -67.43
N GLN A 305 49.71 35.81 -66.55
CA GLN A 305 49.92 37.21 -66.94
C GLN A 305 51.36 37.50 -67.35
N GLU A 306 52.35 36.98 -66.62
CA GLU A 306 53.76 37.14 -66.95
C GLU A 306 54.13 36.45 -68.28
N GLU A 307 53.57 35.26 -68.56
CA GLU A 307 53.74 34.58 -69.84
C GLU A 307 53.17 35.41 -71.00
N GLN A 308 51.97 35.99 -70.86
CA GLN A 308 51.40 36.88 -71.88
C GLN A 308 52.26 38.13 -72.12
N GLU A 309 52.84 38.72 -71.07
CA GLU A 309 53.76 39.85 -71.22
C GLU A 309 55.07 39.44 -71.91
N LEU A 310 55.57 38.23 -71.63
CA LEU A 310 56.75 37.68 -72.31
C LEU A 310 56.48 37.47 -73.81
N GLU A 311 55.32 36.90 -74.17
CA GLU A 311 54.91 36.74 -75.58
C GLU A 311 54.82 38.09 -76.32
N LYS A 312 54.24 39.12 -75.68
CA LYS A 312 54.22 40.49 -76.23
C LYS A 312 55.63 41.02 -76.45
N HIS A 313 56.52 40.80 -75.48
CA HIS A 313 57.91 41.24 -75.57
C HIS A 313 58.66 40.53 -76.71
N ASP A 314 58.46 39.23 -76.89
CA ASP A 314 59.06 38.47 -78.00
C ASP A 314 58.51 38.91 -79.38
N MET A 315 57.22 39.22 -79.47
CA MET A 315 56.62 39.81 -80.67
C MET A 315 57.25 41.18 -81.01
N ILE A 316 57.43 42.05 -80.02
CA ILE A 316 58.12 43.34 -80.20
C ILE A 316 59.56 43.12 -80.70
N ARG A 317 60.26 42.12 -80.14
CA ARG A 317 61.61 41.76 -80.54
C ARG A 317 61.67 41.28 -81.99
N ALA A 318 60.73 40.44 -82.41
CA ALA A 318 60.60 39.97 -83.78
C ALA A 318 60.34 41.12 -84.78
N CYS A 319 59.40 42.01 -84.47
CA CYS A 319 59.13 43.21 -85.26
C CYS A 319 60.35 44.11 -85.39
N LYS A 320 61.10 44.31 -84.30
CA LYS A 320 62.35 45.09 -84.31
C LYS A 320 63.41 44.46 -85.22
N LEU A 321 63.57 43.14 -85.18
CA LEU A 321 64.51 42.43 -86.04
C LEU A 321 64.12 42.50 -87.52
N GLU A 322 62.83 42.37 -87.85
CA GLU A 322 62.35 42.57 -89.22
C GLU A 322 62.57 43.99 -89.73
N TRP A 323 62.28 44.99 -88.91
CA TRP A 323 62.49 46.39 -89.27
C TRP A 323 63.98 46.66 -89.58
N LEU A 324 64.88 46.16 -88.72
CA LEU A 324 66.33 46.26 -88.95
C LEU A 324 66.77 45.54 -90.24
N ARG A 325 66.19 44.38 -90.56
CA ARG A 325 66.44 43.68 -91.83
C ARG A 325 66.00 44.54 -93.02
N ARG A 326 64.78 45.08 -93.01
CA ARG A 326 64.27 45.95 -94.09
C ARG A 326 65.16 47.17 -94.31
N GLN A 327 65.59 47.83 -93.24
CA GLN A 327 66.49 48.99 -93.33
C GLN A 327 67.85 48.60 -93.92
N ARG A 328 68.39 47.44 -93.55
CA ARG A 328 69.63 46.91 -94.12
C ARG A 328 69.47 46.61 -95.61
N ASP A 329 68.39 45.97 -96.02
CA ASP A 329 68.13 45.64 -97.43
C ASP A 329 67.97 46.90 -98.28
N GLU A 330 67.29 47.92 -97.76
CA GLU A 330 67.13 49.21 -98.43
C GLU A 330 68.47 49.95 -98.55
N HIS A 331 69.29 49.93 -97.49
CA HIS A 331 70.65 50.47 -97.53
C HIS A 331 71.53 49.73 -98.55
N ASN A 332 71.48 48.40 -98.57
CA ASN A 332 72.20 47.58 -99.55
C ASN A 332 71.75 47.88 -100.99
N LYS A 333 70.45 48.08 -101.24
CA LYS A 333 69.93 48.54 -102.55
C LYS A 333 70.48 49.91 -102.93
N ARG A 334 70.58 50.86 -101.99
CA ARG A 334 71.17 52.18 -102.24
C ARG A 334 72.66 52.08 -102.57
N ILE A 335 73.42 51.25 -101.85
CA ILE A 335 74.83 50.97 -102.16
C ILE A 335 74.96 50.39 -103.58
N MET A 336 74.12 49.41 -103.94
CA MET A 336 74.15 48.79 -105.25
C MET A 336 73.81 49.78 -106.38
N ASN A 337 72.83 50.66 -106.18
CA ASN A 337 72.52 51.74 -107.12
C ASN A 337 73.67 52.75 -107.26
N LEU A 338 74.35 53.08 -106.16
CA LEU A 338 75.52 53.97 -106.20
C LEU A 338 76.72 53.31 -106.90
N GLN A 339 76.91 52.00 -106.74
CA GLN A 339 77.93 51.24 -107.46
C GLN A 339 77.64 51.14 -108.96
N MET A 340 76.36 51.03 -109.36
CA MET A 340 75.94 51.13 -110.76
C MET A 340 76.21 52.52 -111.35
N LEU A 341 75.93 53.60 -110.61
CA LEU A 341 76.26 54.98 -111.01
C LEU A 341 77.77 55.25 -111.13
N GLN A 342 78.61 54.51 -110.40
CA GLN A 342 80.08 54.60 -110.49
C GLN A 342 80.67 53.87 -111.70
N LEU A 343 79.94 52.93 -112.32
CA LEU A 343 80.39 52.23 -113.53
C LEU A 343 80.18 53.04 -114.82
N ASP A 344 79.23 54.00 -114.83
CA ASP A 344 78.89 54.82 -116.00
C ASP A 344 79.73 56.10 -116.18
N ASN A 345 80.62 56.45 -115.23
CA ASN A 345 81.49 57.61 -115.36
C ASN A 345 82.94 57.26 -115.02
N LYS A 346 83.65 56.72 -116.01
CA LYS A 346 85.12 56.63 -116.01
C LYS A 346 85.75 57.94 -116.51
N LEU A 347 86.80 58.36 -115.80
CA LEU A 347 87.85 59.36 -116.12
C LEU A 347 87.60 60.83 -115.68
N GLY A 348 88.31 61.25 -114.63
CA GLY A 348 88.81 62.63 -114.52
C GLY A 348 88.88 63.24 -113.11
N SER A 349 90.11 63.42 -112.61
CA SER A 349 90.54 64.41 -111.60
C SER A 349 90.33 64.11 -110.11
N ASP A 350 91.45 64.05 -109.38
CA ASP A 350 91.60 63.82 -107.93
C ASP A 350 90.82 64.81 -107.04
N GLN A 351 90.43 65.96 -107.57
CA GLN A 351 89.55 66.90 -106.86
C GLN A 351 88.13 66.36 -106.68
N MET A 352 87.65 65.52 -107.62
CA MET A 352 86.36 64.84 -107.53
C MET A 352 86.39 63.71 -106.49
N HIS A 353 87.52 63.00 -106.36
CA HIS A 353 87.73 61.96 -105.34
C HIS A 353 87.73 62.52 -103.91
N ILE A 354 88.29 63.73 -103.71
CA ILE A 354 88.26 64.43 -102.41
C ILE A 354 86.84 64.90 -102.08
N ASN A 355 86.11 65.44 -103.06
CA ASN A 355 84.71 65.85 -102.87
C ASN A 355 83.77 64.66 -102.63
N LEU A 356 84.00 63.53 -103.30
CA LEU A 356 83.28 62.27 -103.07
C LEU A 356 83.57 61.69 -101.69
N LYS A 357 84.83 61.69 -101.22
CA LYS A 357 85.16 61.26 -99.84
C LYS A 357 84.53 62.17 -98.78
N LYS A 358 84.46 63.48 -99.02
CA LYS A 358 83.75 64.42 -98.13
C LYS A 358 82.23 64.21 -98.15
N GLN A 359 81.63 63.99 -99.32
CA GLN A 359 80.20 63.65 -99.41
C GLN A 359 79.90 62.28 -98.79
N GLN A 360 80.78 61.29 -98.95
CA GLN A 360 80.63 59.97 -98.35
C GLN A 360 80.76 60.03 -96.82
N ALA A 361 81.71 60.82 -96.29
CA ALA A 361 81.83 61.09 -94.86
C ALA A 361 80.62 61.87 -94.31
N GLN A 362 80.09 62.84 -95.06
CA GLN A 362 78.88 63.58 -94.68
C GLN A 362 77.65 62.68 -94.69
N ILE A 363 77.51 61.80 -95.68
CA ILE A 363 76.42 60.81 -95.74
C ILE A 363 76.55 59.78 -94.62
N THR A 364 77.76 59.35 -94.26
CA THR A 364 77.98 58.47 -93.09
C THR A 364 77.58 59.18 -91.79
N LEU A 365 77.96 60.46 -91.63
CA LEU A 365 77.58 61.27 -90.47
C LEU A 365 76.06 61.53 -90.43
N ASP A 366 75.43 61.76 -91.59
CA ASP A 366 73.99 61.97 -91.71
C ASP A 366 73.21 60.67 -91.48
N ILE A 367 73.77 59.50 -91.84
CA ILE A 367 73.20 58.17 -91.49
C ILE A 367 73.30 57.93 -89.99
N GLU A 368 74.44 58.22 -89.36
CA GLU A 368 74.60 58.10 -87.90
C GLU A 368 73.68 59.08 -87.17
N ASN A 369 73.53 60.31 -87.69
CA ASN A 369 72.63 61.32 -87.13
C ASN A 369 71.15 60.99 -87.36
N LEU A 370 70.76 60.40 -88.50
CA LEU A 370 69.39 59.94 -88.76
C LEU A 370 69.04 58.69 -87.93
N GLN A 371 70.00 57.78 -87.71
CA GLN A 371 69.85 56.68 -86.75
C GLN A 371 69.66 57.22 -85.32
N LEU A 372 70.41 58.26 -84.92
CA LEU A 372 70.27 58.91 -83.62
C LEU A 372 68.98 59.74 -83.48
N LEU A 373 68.51 60.41 -84.54
CA LEU A 373 67.26 61.17 -84.53
C LEU A 373 66.02 60.26 -84.54
N ASP A 374 65.99 59.20 -85.35
CA ASP A 374 64.84 58.26 -85.39
C ASP A 374 64.76 57.44 -84.09
N ILE A 375 65.91 57.09 -83.49
CA ILE A 375 65.96 56.49 -82.14
C ILE A 375 65.49 57.50 -81.10
N LYS A 376 65.93 58.77 -81.15
CA LYS A 376 65.47 59.80 -80.20
C LYS A 376 63.97 60.11 -80.34
N ASP A 377 63.42 60.19 -81.54
CA ASP A 377 62.00 60.48 -81.76
C ASP A 377 61.09 59.28 -81.43
N LYS A 378 61.53 58.03 -81.69
CA LYS A 378 60.81 56.82 -81.24
C LYS A 378 60.92 56.62 -79.73
N VAL A 379 62.07 56.90 -79.11
CA VAL A 379 62.23 56.91 -77.66
C VAL A 379 61.36 58.01 -77.04
N LYS A 380 61.27 59.20 -77.64
CA LYS A 380 60.40 60.29 -77.16
C LYS A 380 58.93 59.91 -77.27
N ARG A 381 58.48 59.26 -78.36
CA ARG A 381 57.09 58.76 -78.50
C ARG A 381 56.76 57.62 -77.53
N LEU A 382 57.71 56.72 -77.26
CA LEU A 382 57.55 55.67 -76.24
C LEU A 382 57.56 56.24 -74.81
N GLN A 383 58.32 57.31 -74.55
CA GLN A 383 58.32 58.05 -73.30
C GLN A 383 56.99 58.77 -73.04
N THR A 384 56.38 59.40 -74.06
CA THR A 384 55.09 60.11 -73.89
C THR A 384 53.90 59.15 -73.79
N ASN A 385 53.92 58.00 -74.46
CA ASN A 385 52.80 57.03 -74.39
C ASN A 385 52.87 56.09 -73.17
N TRP A 386 54.03 55.90 -72.54
CA TRP A 386 54.20 54.88 -71.48
C TRP A 386 54.98 55.34 -70.24
N GLY A 387 55.42 56.60 -70.13
CA GLY A 387 55.83 57.21 -68.86
C GLY A 387 57.08 56.63 -68.17
N ILE A 388 58.12 56.21 -68.90
CA ILE A 388 59.33 55.57 -68.30
C ILE A 388 60.63 56.36 -68.62
N SER A 389 61.49 56.56 -67.61
CA SER A 389 62.79 57.28 -67.66
C SER A 389 63.99 56.33 -67.90
N PHE A 390 65.05 56.81 -68.58
CA PHE A 390 66.10 55.99 -69.23
C PHE A 390 67.52 56.10 -68.61
N PRO A 391 67.77 55.59 -67.38
CA PRO A 391 69.08 55.05 -67.02
C PRO A 391 69.07 53.58 -66.52
N GLN A 392 67.91 52.93 -66.45
CA GLN A 392 67.74 51.70 -65.67
C GLN A 392 68.06 50.38 -66.43
N TRP A 393 68.00 50.36 -67.77
CA TRP A 393 67.89 49.12 -68.57
C TRP A 393 69.10 48.16 -68.51
N LYS A 394 70.34 48.67 -68.36
CA LYS A 394 71.53 47.79 -68.22
C LYS A 394 71.60 47.14 -66.84
N SER A 395 71.22 47.89 -65.79
CA SER A 395 71.05 47.37 -64.42
C SER A 395 69.89 46.38 -64.36
N ASP A 396 68.81 46.64 -65.09
CA ASP A 396 67.60 45.84 -65.03
C ASP A 396 67.74 44.53 -65.79
N TYR A 397 68.54 44.46 -66.87
CA TYR A 397 68.85 43.19 -67.54
C TYR A 397 69.70 42.24 -66.67
N GLU A 398 70.70 42.77 -65.96
CA GLU A 398 71.52 42.00 -65.01
C GLU A 398 70.71 41.60 -63.77
N LYS A 399 69.80 42.48 -63.31
CA LYS A 399 68.84 42.17 -62.24
C LYS A 399 67.79 41.15 -62.68
N GLU A 400 67.26 41.23 -63.90
CA GLU A 400 66.32 40.24 -64.46
C GLU A 400 66.96 38.86 -64.56
N TYR A 401 68.22 38.76 -65.00
CA TYR A 401 68.92 37.49 -65.08
C TYR A 401 69.18 36.92 -63.67
N ALA A 402 69.59 37.77 -62.72
CA ALA A 402 69.78 37.37 -61.32
C ALA A 402 68.45 37.03 -60.60
N ILE A 403 67.35 37.69 -60.96
CA ILE A 403 66.00 37.41 -60.46
C ILE A 403 65.48 36.10 -61.05
N LYS A 404 65.64 35.86 -62.36
CA LYS A 404 65.32 34.58 -62.99
C LYS A 404 66.11 33.44 -62.36
N GLU A 405 67.42 33.62 -62.13
CA GLU A 405 68.23 32.60 -61.47
C GLU A 405 67.79 32.35 -60.01
N LYS A 406 67.41 33.41 -59.27
CA LYS A 406 66.84 33.28 -57.91
C LYS A 406 65.47 32.60 -57.90
N ILE A 407 64.59 32.92 -58.84
CA ILE A 407 63.27 32.31 -58.96
C ILE A 407 63.40 30.83 -59.33
N THR A 408 64.29 30.47 -60.26
CA THR A 408 64.54 29.07 -60.63
C THR A 408 65.11 28.27 -59.46
N LYS A 409 66.06 28.84 -58.70
CA LYS A 409 66.61 28.20 -57.49
C LYS A 409 65.55 28.05 -56.39
N GLU A 410 64.72 29.06 -56.18
CA GLU A 410 63.65 29.01 -55.17
C GLU A 410 62.50 28.07 -55.58
N TYR A 411 62.20 27.98 -56.88
CA TYR A 411 61.26 26.99 -57.43
C TYR A 411 61.75 25.56 -57.18
N HIS A 412 63.02 25.26 -57.49
CA HIS A 412 63.61 23.94 -57.21
C HIS A 412 63.65 23.64 -55.70
N ARG A 413 63.98 24.63 -54.87
CA ARG A 413 63.99 24.48 -53.41
C ARG A 413 62.59 24.21 -52.83
N ARG A 414 61.54 24.82 -53.40
CA ARG A 414 60.15 24.58 -52.99
C ARG A 414 59.62 23.23 -53.49
N GLN A 415 59.99 22.81 -54.68
CA GLN A 415 59.69 21.46 -55.19
C GLN A 415 60.33 20.38 -54.31
N GLN A 416 61.59 20.57 -53.93
CA GLN A 416 62.29 19.63 -53.04
C GLN A 416 61.66 19.57 -51.64
N LYS A 417 61.17 20.70 -51.11
CA LYS A 417 60.40 20.73 -49.86
C LYS A 417 59.02 20.10 -49.96
N LEU A 418 58.38 20.18 -51.12
CA LEU A 418 57.10 19.51 -51.38
C LEU A 418 57.29 17.99 -51.47
N GLU A 419 58.33 17.51 -52.15
CA GLU A 419 58.72 16.09 -52.17
C GLU A 419 59.10 15.58 -50.78
N GLU A 420 59.82 16.37 -49.97
CA GLU A 420 60.12 16.02 -48.58
C GLU A 420 58.84 15.96 -47.73
N GLN A 421 57.88 16.86 -47.94
CA GLN A 421 56.60 16.86 -47.24
C GLN A 421 55.67 15.72 -47.71
N GLU A 422 55.66 15.37 -48.99
CA GLU A 422 54.94 14.22 -49.53
C GLU A 422 55.51 12.91 -48.98
N ASN A 423 56.84 12.75 -48.95
CA ASN A 423 57.48 11.59 -48.32
C ASN A 423 57.20 11.51 -46.80
N THR A 424 57.12 12.66 -46.12
CA THR A 424 56.78 12.69 -44.68
C THR A 424 55.29 12.34 -44.45
N ILE A 425 54.41 12.69 -45.38
CA ILE A 425 52.98 12.33 -45.35
C ILE A 425 52.79 10.85 -45.67
N GLU A 426 53.54 10.29 -46.63
CA GLU A 426 53.54 8.85 -46.90
C GLU A 426 54.08 8.04 -45.71
N GLU A 427 55.16 8.48 -45.04
CA GLU A 427 55.66 7.87 -43.80
C GLU A 427 54.67 7.99 -42.61
N TRP A 428 53.83 9.02 -42.57
CA TRP A 428 52.77 9.18 -41.56
C TRP A 428 51.49 8.39 -41.86
N LEU A 429 51.22 8.08 -43.13
CA LEU A 429 50.08 7.27 -43.57
C LEU A 429 50.37 5.76 -43.55
N ASP A 430 51.63 5.35 -43.60
CA ASP A 430 52.05 3.93 -43.60
C ASP A 430 51.57 3.10 -42.39
N PRO A 431 51.47 3.65 -41.16
CA PRO A 431 50.89 2.93 -40.01
C PRO A 431 49.37 2.79 -40.07
N TYR A 432 48.66 3.60 -40.86
CA TYR A 432 47.19 3.62 -40.95
C TYR A 432 46.64 2.88 -42.17
N MET A 433 47.47 2.64 -43.19
CA MET A 433 47.10 1.83 -44.37
C MET A 433 47.32 0.32 -44.16
N ASN A 434 48.04 -0.07 -43.10
CA ASN A 434 48.32 -1.47 -42.73
C ASN A 434 47.58 -1.96 -41.47
N SER A 435 46.57 -1.24 -40.97
CA SER A 435 45.80 -1.64 -39.78
C SER A 435 44.39 -2.19 -40.07
N ASP A 436 44.11 -2.66 -41.28
CA ASP A 436 42.91 -3.45 -41.60
C ASP A 436 43.24 -4.94 -41.76
N SER A 437 43.87 -5.52 -40.74
CA SER A 437 43.80 -6.96 -40.48
C SER A 437 44.26 -7.25 -39.05
N GLU A 438 43.32 -7.30 -38.11
CA GLU A 438 43.22 -8.28 -37.01
C GLU A 438 42.50 -7.70 -35.77
N ASN A 439 41.36 -8.35 -35.46
CA ASN A 439 40.49 -8.31 -34.26
C ASN A 439 39.41 -7.24 -34.17
#